data_AF-A0A502L291-F1
#
_entry.id   AF-A0A502L291-F1
#
_cell.length_a   1.000
_cell.length_b   1.000
_cell.length_c   1.000
_cell.angle_alpha   90.00
_cell.angle_beta   90.00
_cell.angle_gamma   90.00
#
_symmetry.space_group_name_H-M   'P 1'
#
loop_
_entity.id
_entity.type
_entity.pdbx_description
1 polymer ?
#
loop_
_entity_poly.entity_id
_entity_poly.type
_entity_poly.pdbx_seq_one_letter_code
_entity_poly.pdbx_strand_id
1 'polypeptide(L)'
;MTFFKSLMLAILATLFLTYVLGTGLLELLNVSVYMGEELIEPIKAISVSALVVVLLVIAALAIVLSVFGSLIFIGLLIVGSIAMVAVGVFWPVLLIALVIWFATKDKPQTQYR
;
A
#
# COMPACT_ATOMS: atom_id res chain seq x y z
N MET A 1 -14.45 -6.80 30.78
CA MET A 1 -14.87 -7.39 29.49
C MET A 1 -13.62 -7.99 28.86
N THR A 2 -13.49 -9.31 28.80
CA THR A 2 -12.33 -9.93 28.14
C THR A 2 -12.44 -9.70 26.63
N PHE A 3 -11.33 -9.30 26.00
CA PHE A 3 -11.25 -9.04 24.55
C PHE A 3 -11.89 -10.15 23.72
N PHE A 4 -11.66 -11.41 24.11
CA PHE A 4 -12.22 -12.60 23.46
C PHE A 4 -13.76 -12.64 23.45
N LYS A 5 -14.40 -12.24 24.57
CA LYS A 5 -15.87 -12.18 24.66
C LYS A 5 -16.45 -11.12 23.71
N SER A 6 -15.77 -9.97 23.61
CA SER A 6 -16.16 -8.89 22.69
C SER A 6 -15.97 -9.29 21.23
N LEU A 7 -14.86 -9.96 20.91
CA LEU A 7 -14.54 -10.41 19.56
C LEU A 7 -15.56 -11.43 19.06
N MET A 8 -15.89 -12.43 19.88
CA MET A 8 -16.88 -13.45 19.51
C MET A 8 -18.26 -12.86 19.29
N LEU A 9 -18.67 -11.90 20.14
CA LEU A 9 -19.95 -11.19 19.99
C LEU A 9 -19.97 -10.35 18.72
N ALA A 10 -18.86 -9.69 18.36
CA ALA A 10 -18.75 -8.89 17.14
C ALA A 10 -18.81 -9.74 15.87
N ILE A 11 -18.15 -10.90 15.85
CA ILE A 11 -18.20 -11.85 14.72
C ILE A 11 -19.63 -12.39 14.55
N LEU A 12 -20.29 -12.78 15.65
CA LEU A 12 -21.68 -13.25 15.59
C LEU A 12 -22.65 -12.15 15.14
N ALA A 13 -22.50 -10.94 15.67
CA ALA A 13 -23.33 -9.81 15.29
C ALA A 13 -23.15 -9.44 13.81
N THR A 14 -21.92 -9.44 13.30
CA THR A 14 -21.64 -9.14 11.89
C THR A 14 -22.16 -10.22 10.95
N LEU A 15 -22.01 -11.51 11.29
CA LEU A 15 -22.61 -12.60 10.51
C LEU A 15 -24.15 -12.54 10.52
N PHE A 16 -24.75 -12.34 11.69
CA PHE A 16 -26.19 -12.21 11.84
C PHE A 16 -26.74 -11.03 11.04
N LEU A 17 -26.09 -9.85 11.17
CA LEU A 17 -26.49 -8.65 10.45
C LEU A 17 -26.34 -8.83 8.94
N THR A 18 -25.24 -9.43 8.48
CA THR A 18 -25.00 -9.69 7.05
C THR A 18 -26.08 -10.61 6.48
N TYR A 19 -26.48 -11.63 7.24
CA TYR A 19 -27.53 -12.55 6.83
C TYR A 19 -28.90 -11.86 6.76
N VAL A 20 -29.36 -11.26 7.87
CA VAL A 20 -30.68 -10.62 7.97
C VAL A 20 -30.83 -9.47 6.98
N LEU A 21 -29.79 -8.65 6.83
CA LEU A 21 -29.80 -7.53 5.91
C LEU A 21 -29.69 -8.03 4.45
N GLY A 22 -28.90 -9.07 4.19
CA GLY A 22 -28.78 -9.69 2.87
C GLY A 22 -30.09 -10.29 2.40
N THR A 23 -30.75 -11.11 3.22
CA THR A 23 -32.05 -11.71 2.88
C THR A 23 -33.15 -10.66 2.81
N GLY A 24 -33.18 -9.72 3.76
CA GLY A 24 -34.20 -8.67 3.81
C GLY A 24 -34.13 -7.72 2.60
N LEU A 25 -32.93 -7.41 2.09
CA LEU A 25 -32.76 -6.62 0.87
C LEU A 25 -33.18 -7.39 -0.39
N LEU A 26 -32.88 -8.69 -0.47
CA LEU A 26 -33.33 -9.53 -1.58
C LEU A 26 -34.86 -9.63 -1.61
N GLU A 27 -35.49 -9.77 -0.45
CA GLU A 27 -36.95 -9.80 -0.30
C GLU A 27 -37.59 -8.44 -0.64
N LEU A 28 -37.00 -7.33 -0.15
CA LEU A 28 -37.48 -5.97 -0.46
C LEU A 28 -37.40 -5.63 -1.94
N LEU A 29 -36.33 -6.08 -2.61
CA LEU A 29 -36.15 -5.91 -4.05
C LEU A 29 -36.90 -6.96 -4.89
N ASN A 30 -37.60 -7.89 -4.24
CA ASN A 30 -38.27 -9.04 -4.85
C ASN A 30 -37.35 -9.83 -5.80
N VAL A 31 -36.06 -9.93 -5.45
CA VAL A 31 -35.03 -10.62 -6.21
C VAL A 31 -34.92 -12.04 -5.69
N SER A 32 -35.55 -12.97 -6.40
CA SER A 32 -35.46 -14.41 -6.17
C SER A 32 -34.41 -15.03 -7.09
N VAL A 33 -33.38 -15.65 -6.51
CA VAL A 33 -32.32 -16.33 -7.27
C VAL A 33 -32.72 -17.80 -7.48
N TYR A 34 -33.12 -18.11 -8.71
CA TYR A 34 -33.42 -19.48 -9.14
C TYR A 34 -32.24 -20.06 -9.92
N MET A 35 -31.94 -21.35 -9.73
CA MET A 35 -31.00 -22.07 -10.58
C MET A 35 -31.73 -23.25 -11.20
N GLY A 36 -32.23 -23.06 -12.43
CA GLY A 36 -33.20 -23.98 -13.03
C GLY A 36 -34.57 -23.80 -12.41
N GLU A 37 -35.18 -24.91 -11.94
CA GLU A 37 -36.54 -24.92 -11.35
C GLU A 37 -36.54 -24.89 -9.81
N GLU A 38 -35.36 -24.82 -9.17
CA GLU A 38 -35.23 -24.82 -7.70
C GLU A 38 -34.90 -23.43 -7.15
N LEU A 39 -35.60 -23.04 -6.08
CA LEU A 39 -35.24 -21.87 -5.26
C LEU A 39 -33.93 -22.16 -4.54
N ILE A 40 -32.89 -21.39 -4.85
CA ILE A 40 -31.61 -21.51 -4.15
C ILE A 40 -31.72 -20.75 -2.84
N GLU A 41 -31.38 -21.42 -1.73
CA GLU A 41 -31.31 -20.75 -0.43
C GLU A 41 -30.38 -19.53 -0.49
N PRO A 42 -30.77 -18.38 0.09
CA PRO A 42 -30.01 -17.14 0.02
C PRO A 42 -28.54 -17.27 0.42
N ILE A 43 -28.23 -18.13 1.39
CA ILE A 43 -26.85 -18.40 1.82
C ILE A 43 -25.99 -18.98 0.69
N LYS A 44 -26.54 -19.90 -0.11
CA LYS A 44 -25.82 -20.55 -1.20
C LYS A 44 -25.58 -19.58 -2.35
N ALA A 45 -26.56 -18.74 -2.68
CA ALA A 45 -26.41 -17.68 -3.67
C ALA A 45 -25.39 -16.60 -3.22
N ILE A 46 -25.49 -16.14 -1.97
CA ILE A 46 -24.60 -15.12 -1.41
C ILE A 46 -23.15 -15.66 -1.35
N SER A 47 -22.93 -16.91 -0.97
CA SER A 47 -21.58 -17.48 -0.85
C SER A 47 -20.77 -17.47 -2.16
N VAL A 48 -21.41 -17.78 -3.30
CA VAL A 48 -20.74 -17.75 -4.61
C VAL A 48 -20.47 -16.32 -5.04
N SER A 49 -21.43 -15.40 -4.85
CA SER A 49 -21.24 -13.99 -5.17
C SER A 49 -20.15 -13.33 -4.31
N ALA A 50 -20.07 -13.69 -3.02
CA ALA A 50 -19.06 -13.20 -2.10
C ALA A 50 -17.65 -13.63 -2.53
N LEU A 51 -17.48 -14.89 -2.98
CA LEU A 51 -16.21 -15.37 -3.53
C LEU A 51 -15.76 -14.55 -4.75
N VAL A 52 -16.69 -14.27 -5.67
CA VAL A 52 -16.40 -13.44 -6.85
C VAL A 52 -16.00 -12.02 -6.44
N VAL A 53 -16.72 -11.41 -5.50
CA VAL A 53 -16.39 -10.06 -5.00
C VAL A 53 -15.01 -10.04 -4.34
N VAL A 54 -14.67 -11.05 -3.53
CA VAL A 54 -13.33 -11.13 -2.91
C VAL A 54 -12.23 -11.21 -3.96
N LEU A 55 -12.40 -12.03 -5.01
CA LEU A 55 -11.45 -12.10 -6.10
C LEU A 55 -11.30 -10.76 -6.84
N LEU A 56 -12.42 -10.08 -7.10
CA LEU A 56 -12.40 -8.74 -7.72
C LEU A 56 -11.68 -7.71 -6.84
N VAL A 57 -11.89 -7.74 -5.52
CA VAL A 57 -11.21 -6.85 -4.57
C VAL A 57 -9.70 -7.12 -4.56
N ILE A 58 -9.27 -8.38 -4.55
CA ILE A 58 -7.84 -8.74 -4.62
C ILE A 58 -7.23 -8.24 -5.93
N ALA A 59 -7.92 -8.43 -7.05
CA ALA A 59 -7.46 -7.93 -8.35
C ALA A 59 -7.35 -6.40 -8.37
N ALA A 60 -8.36 -5.70 -7.84
CA ALA A 60 -8.35 -4.24 -7.74
C ALA A 60 -7.19 -3.74 -6.85
N LEU A 61 -6.97 -4.37 -5.68
CA LEU A 61 -5.85 -4.05 -4.80
C LEU A 61 -4.50 -4.27 -5.50
N ALA A 62 -4.34 -5.37 -6.23
CA ALA A 62 -3.12 -5.65 -6.98
C ALA A 62 -2.84 -4.55 -8.03
N ILE A 63 -3.88 -4.14 -8.77
CA ILE A 63 -3.76 -3.07 -9.79
C ILE A 63 -3.41 -1.73 -9.12
N VAL A 64 -4.17 -1.33 -8.10
CA VAL A 64 -3.94 -0.07 -7.38
C VAL A 64 -2.52 -0.05 -6.82
N LEU A 65 -2.11 -1.08 -6.09
CA LEU A 65 -0.78 -1.14 -5.49
C LEU A 65 0.33 -1.16 -6.56
N SER A 66 0.12 -1.85 -7.68
CA SER A 66 1.07 -1.87 -8.80
C SER A 66 1.24 -0.49 -9.45
N VAL A 67 0.13 0.19 -9.76
CA VAL A 67 0.15 1.51 -10.39
C VAL A 67 0.79 2.53 -9.46
N PHE A 68 0.32 2.66 -8.23
CA PHE A 68 0.89 3.61 -7.27
C PHE A 68 2.34 3.28 -6.91
N GLY A 69 2.66 1.99 -6.75
CA GLY A 69 4.03 1.54 -6.49
C GLY A 69 4.99 1.94 -7.62
N SER A 70 4.59 1.72 -8.87
CA SER A 70 5.40 2.10 -10.04
C SER A 70 5.60 3.61 -10.14
N LEU A 71 4.58 4.40 -9.82
CA LEU A 71 4.61 5.86 -9.94
C LEU A 71 5.56 6.47 -8.88
N ILE A 72 5.48 5.98 -7.66
CA ILE A 72 6.42 6.33 -6.58
C ILE A 72 7.84 5.90 -6.94
N PHE A 73 8.00 4.69 -7.48
CA PHE A 73 9.31 4.15 -7.87
C PHE A 73 9.98 4.99 -8.95
N ILE A 74 9.24 5.38 -9.99
CA ILE A 74 9.75 6.27 -11.05
C ILE A 74 10.13 7.64 -10.45
N GLY A 75 9.30 8.21 -9.58
CA GLY A 75 9.62 9.47 -8.89
C GLY A 75 10.92 9.39 -8.10
N LEU A 76 11.11 8.32 -7.33
CA LEU A 76 12.34 8.05 -6.58
C LEU A 76 13.56 7.87 -7.50
N LEU A 77 13.40 7.21 -8.65
CA LEU A 77 14.48 7.07 -9.63
C LEU A 77 14.90 8.42 -10.22
N ILE A 78 13.96 9.30 -10.53
CA ILE A 78 14.26 10.65 -11.05
C ILE A 78 15.00 11.46 -9.98
N VAL A 79 14.50 11.48 -8.75
CA VAL A 79 15.15 12.23 -7.66
C VAL A 79 16.53 11.64 -7.34
N GLY A 80 16.62 10.30 -7.26
CA GLY A 80 17.87 9.59 -7.00
C GLY A 80 18.93 9.82 -8.09
N SER A 81 18.52 9.84 -9.37
CA SER A 81 19.44 10.12 -10.48
C SER A 81 19.96 11.55 -10.46
N ILE A 82 19.10 12.55 -10.19
CA ILE A 82 19.54 13.94 -10.00
C ILE A 82 20.53 14.04 -8.84
N ALA A 83 20.24 13.39 -7.71
CA ALA A 83 21.13 13.38 -6.56
C ALA A 83 22.50 12.76 -6.88
N MET A 84 22.53 11.65 -7.61
CA MET A 84 23.78 11.01 -8.04
C MET A 84 24.62 11.90 -8.95
N VAL A 85 23.98 12.62 -9.89
CA VAL A 85 24.67 13.61 -10.74
C VAL A 85 25.20 14.77 -9.91
N ALA A 86 24.40 15.30 -8.97
CA ALA A 86 24.83 16.39 -8.10
C ALA A 86 26.05 15.97 -7.26
N VAL A 87 26.04 14.78 -6.67
CA VAL A 87 27.19 14.23 -5.93
C VAL A 87 28.39 14.06 -6.85
N GLY A 88 28.20 13.51 -8.05
CA GLY A 88 29.27 13.29 -9.03
C GLY A 88 29.94 14.58 -9.52
N VAL A 89 29.16 15.65 -9.75
CA VAL A 89 29.67 16.95 -10.22
C VAL A 89 30.27 17.77 -9.09
N PHE A 90 29.71 17.69 -7.87
CA PHE A 90 30.16 18.47 -6.73
C PHE A 90 31.45 17.90 -6.11
N TRP A 91 31.67 16.59 -6.19
CA TRP A 91 32.83 15.92 -5.59
C TRP A 91 34.20 16.43 -6.11
N PRO A 92 34.41 16.60 -7.44
CA PRO A 92 35.64 17.20 -7.96
C PRO A 92 35.89 18.63 -7.44
N VAL A 93 34.84 19.43 -7.28
CA VAL A 93 34.96 20.81 -6.79
C VAL A 93 35.42 20.84 -5.33
N LEU A 94 34.85 19.99 -4.48
CA LEU A 94 35.30 19.83 -3.10
C LEU A 94 36.75 19.33 -3.01
N LEU A 95 37.14 18.37 -3.85
CA LEU A 95 38.51 17.87 -3.91
C LEU A 95 39.49 18.98 -4.31
N ILE A 96 39.18 19.76 -5.34
CA ILE A 96 40.03 20.87 -5.79
C ILE A 96 40.14 21.94 -4.69
N ALA A 97 39.03 22.30 -4.05
CA ALA A 97 39.05 23.25 -2.94
C ALA A 97 39.93 22.76 -1.78
N LEU A 98 39.86 21.47 -1.44
CA LEU A 98 40.67 20.86 -0.39
C LEU A 98 42.16 20.83 -0.78
N VAL A 99 42.49 20.51 -2.04
CA VAL A 99 43.86 20.56 -2.56
C VAL A 99 44.42 21.98 -2.51
N ILE A 100 43.66 22.98 -2.94
CA ILE A 100 44.06 24.39 -2.86
C ILE A 100 44.29 24.78 -1.40
N TRP A 101 43.37 24.44 -0.49
CA TRP A 101 43.53 24.70 0.93
C TRP A 101 44.77 24.02 1.52
N PHE A 102 45.04 22.77 1.17
CA PHE A 102 46.25 22.06 1.62
C PHE A 102 47.54 22.67 1.06
N ALA A 103 47.51 23.14 -0.19
CA ALA A 103 48.65 23.78 -0.85
C ALA A 103 48.92 25.21 -0.36
N THR A 104 47.88 25.94 0.03
CA THR A 104 47.99 27.30 0.62
C THR A 104 48.08 27.28 2.14
N LYS A 105 47.99 26.11 2.78
CA LYS A 105 48.25 25.97 4.21
C LYS A 105 49.75 26.15 4.45
N ASP A 106 50.15 27.40 4.65
CA ASP A 106 51.49 27.76 5.08
C ASP A 106 51.84 26.96 6.34
N LYS A 107 52.96 26.25 6.27
CA LYS A 107 53.55 25.65 7.47
C LYS A 107 53.92 26.81 8.41
N PRO A 108 53.53 26.77 9.70
CA PRO A 108 54.00 27.77 10.66
C PRO A 108 55.52 27.74 10.63
N GLN A 109 56.10 28.86 10.15
CA GLN A 109 57.54 29.10 10.12
C GLN A 109 58.05 28.83 11.53
N THR A 110 58.85 27.77 11.66
CA THR A 110 59.54 27.45 12.92
C THR A 110 60.53 28.58 13.16
N GLN A 111 60.08 29.59 13.90
CA GLN A 111 60.87 30.73 14.30
C GLN A 111 61.97 30.22 15.25
N TYR A 112 63.14 29.90 14.68
CA TYR A 112 64.34 29.64 15.44
C TYR A 112 64.74 30.96 16.12
N ARG A 113 64.56 31.02 17.44
CA ARG A 113 65.16 32.03 18.29
C ARG A 113 65.59 31.40 19.60
#